data_AF-A0A1M7YNX0-F1
#
_entry.id   AF-A0A1M7YNX0-F1
#
_cell.length_a   1.000
_cell.length_b   1.000
_cell.length_c   1.000
_cell.angle_alpha   90.00
_cell.angle_beta   90.00
_cell.angle_gamma   90.00
#
_symmetry.space_group_name_H-M   'P 1'
#
loop_
_entity.id
_entity.type
_entity.pdbx_description
1 polymer ?
#
loop_
_entity_poly.entity_id
_entity_poly.type
_entity_poly.pdbx_seq_one_letter_code
_entity_poly.pdbx_strand_id
1 'polypeptide(L)' 'MPVTIPYDPHLSQKSREYLIQLEDALNESGQNNQNARDVLLYLNKLITIHASIGEVTTMKVEVPE' A
#
# COMPACT_ATOMS: atom_id res chain seq x y z
N MET A 1 1.51 5.10 21.79
CA MET A 1 0.27 5.18 21.01
C MET A 1 0.57 4.68 19.61
N PRO A 2 -0.22 3.79 18.99
CA PRO A 2 -0.01 3.43 17.59
C PRO A 2 -0.14 4.70 16.75
N VAL A 3 0.89 5.01 15.97
CA VAL A 3 0.87 6.14 15.03
C VAL A 3 0.01 5.70 13.85
N THR A 4 -1.27 6.03 13.88
CA THR A 4 -2.17 5.79 12.75
C THR A 4 -1.78 6.75 11.64
N ILE A 5 -1.26 6.23 10.53
CA ILE A 5 -1.01 7.04 9.35
C ILE A 5 -2.39 7.43 8.78
N PRO A 6 -2.73 8.73 8.71
CA PRO A 6 -3.99 9.15 8.11
C PRO A 6 -4.00 8.77 6.63
N TYR A 7 -5.19 8.46 6.11
CA TYR A 7 -5.34 8.14 4.69
C TYR A 7 -4.76 9.26 3.83
N ASP A 8 -3.78 8.90 3.02
CA ASP A 8 -3.20 9.77 2.01
C ASP A 8 -3.12 8.99 0.68
N PRO A 9 -3.88 9.43 -0.35
CA PRO A 9 -3.90 8.76 -1.65
C PRO A 9 -2.55 8.84 -2.36
N HIS A 10 -1.80 9.93 -2.14
CA HIS A 10 -0.49 10.15 -2.78
C HIS A 10 0.58 9.24 -2.16
N LEU A 11 0.51 9.02 -0.85
CA LEU A 11 1.32 8.05 -0.11
C LEU A 11 1.01 6.64 -0.60
N SER A 12 -0.27 6.27 -0.70
CA SER A 12 -0.68 4.96 -1.21
C SER A 12 -0.15 4.70 -2.61
N GLN A 13 -0.25 5.69 -3.50
CA GLN A 13 0.24 5.63 -4.86
C GLN A 13 1.77 5.47 -4.91
N LYS A 14 2.51 6.35 -4.23
CA LYS A 14 3.98 6.26 -4.16
C LYS A 14 4.46 4.96 -3.52
N SER A 15 3.79 4.47 -2.48
CA SER A 15 4.14 3.19 -1.87
C SER A 15 3.99 2.03 -2.84
N ARG A 16 3.00 2.04 -3.75
CA ARG A 16 2.91 1.03 -4.82
C ARG A 16 4.06 1.14 -5.82
N GLU A 17 4.42 2.35 -6.23
CA GLU A 17 5.53 2.59 -7.16
C GLU A 17 6.88 2.12 -6.59
N TYR A 18 7.12 2.39 -5.30
CA TYR A 18 8.32 1.90 -4.61
C TYR A 18 8.30 0.38 -4.41
N LEU A 19 7.12 -0.22 -4.20
CA LEU A 19 6.99 -1.66 -4.05
C LEU A 19 7.36 -2.40 -5.35
N ILE A 20 6.95 -1.86 -6.50
CA ILE A 20 7.30 -2.39 -7.83
C ILE A 20 8.82 -2.29 -8.06
N GLN A 21 9.42 -1.13 -7.78
CA GLN A 21 10.87 -0.95 -7.89
C GLN A 21 11.65 -1.90 -6.97
N LEU A 22 11.12 -2.17 -5.77
CA LEU A 22 11.72 -3.12 -4.83
C LEU A 22 11.63 -4.55 -5.35
N GLU A 23 10.49 -4.94 -5.92
CA GLU A 23 10.31 -6.26 -6.56
C GLU A 23 11.29 -6.45 -7.73
N ASP A 24 11.44 -5.45 -8.60
CA ASP A 24 12.40 -5.47 -9.70
C ASP A 24 13.85 -5.60 -9.19
N ALA A 25 14.24 -4.81 -8.19
CA ALA A 25 15.57 -4.90 -7.60
C ALA A 25 15.84 -6.27 -6.93
N LEU A 26 14.82 -6.87 -6.31
CA LEU A 26 14.91 -8.22 -5.72
C LEU A 26 15.02 -9.31 -6.80
N ASN A 27 14.36 -9.13 -7.95
CA ASN A 27 14.49 -10.01 -9.10
C ASN A 27 15.89 -9.92 -9.71
N GLU A 28 16.38 -8.70 -9.96
CA GLU A 28 17.70 -8.45 -10.56
C GLU A 28 18.85 -8.95 -9.67
N SER A 29 18.72 -8.81 -8.35
CA SER A 29 19.71 -9.31 -7.38
C SER A 29 19.64 -10.83 -7.12
N GLY A 30 18.67 -11.54 -7.73
CA GLY A 30 18.46 -12.96 -7.49
C GLY A 30 17.99 -13.29 -6.05
N GLN A 31 17.59 -12.28 -5.28
CA GLN A 31 17.14 -12.41 -3.90
C GLN A 31 15.61 -12.52 -3.77
N ASN A 32 14.89 -12.71 -4.88
CA ASN A 32 13.46 -13.00 -4.88
C ASN A 32 13.15 -14.42 -4.36
N ASN A 33 13.46 -14.64 -3.08
CA ASN A 33 13.13 -15.85 -2.34
C ASN A 33 11.71 -15.79 -1.78
N GLN A 34 11.23 -16.90 -1.22
CA GLN A 34 9.88 -17.01 -0.67
C GLN A 34 9.58 -15.90 0.37
N ASN A 35 10.55 -15.61 1.24
CA ASN A 35 10.40 -14.59 2.29
C ASN A 35 10.24 -13.19 1.68
N ALA A 36 11.00 -12.87 0.63
CA ALA A 36 10.90 -11.60 -0.08
C ALA A 36 9.51 -11.45 -0.72
N ARG A 37 8.98 -12.52 -1.33
CA ARG A 37 7.61 -12.52 -1.89
C ARG A 37 6.55 -12.33 -0.82
N ASP A 38 6.69 -13.00 0.33
CA ASP A 38 5.76 -12.83 1.45
C ASP A 38 5.78 -11.38 1.97
N VAL A 39 6.97 -10.78 2.13
CA VAL A 39 7.10 -9.36 2.52
C VAL A 39 6.44 -8.43 1.49
N LEU A 40 6.71 -8.62 0.20
CA LEU A 40 6.09 -7.83 -0.87
C LEU A 40 4.55 -7.96 -0.85
N LEU A 41 4.04 -9.17 -0.62
CA LEU A 41 2.61 -9.45 -0.50
C LEU A 41 1.98 -8.74 0.70
N TYR A 42 2.62 -8.78 1.88
CA TYR A 42 2.11 -8.11 3.07
C TYR A 42 2.16 -6.59 2.94
N LEU A 43 3.21 -6.04 2.34
CA LEU A 43 3.30 -4.61 2.03
C LEU A 43 2.19 -4.19 1.06
N ASN A 44 1.94 -4.97 0.01
CA ASN A 44 0.85 -4.68 -0.93
C ASN A 44 -0.53 -4.69 -0.24
N LYS A 45 -0.76 -5.64 0.66
CA LYS A 45 -2.00 -5.71 1.46
C LYS A 45 -2.15 -4.48 2.35
N LEU A 46 -1.09 -4.06 3.03
CA LEU A 46 -1.11 -2.87 3.89
C LEU A 46 -1.40 -1.60 3.09
N ILE A 47 -0.77 -1.43 1.93
CA ILE A 47 -1.01 -0.30 1.03
C ILE A 47 -2.45 -0.32 0.52
N THR A 48 -2.99 -1.49 0.19
CA THR A 48 -4.39 -1.65 -0.23
C THR A 48 -5.37 -1.30 0.88
N ILE A 49 -5.14 -1.74 2.12
CA ILE A 49 -5.97 -1.38 3.27
C ILE A 49 -5.92 0.14 3.49
N HIS A 50 -4.73 0.73 3.45
CA HIS A 50 -4.57 2.17 3.55
C HIS A 50 -5.35 2.89 2.44
N ALA A 51 -5.26 2.42 1.19
CA ALA A 51 -6.01 2.96 0.06
C ALA A 51 -7.54 2.89 0.25
N SER A 52 -8.05 1.74 0.71
CA SER A 52 -9.48 1.49 0.87
C SER A 52 -10.12 2.21 2.07
N ILE A 53 -9.35 2.54 3.11
CA ILE A 53 -9.85 3.38 4.23
C ILE A 53 -10.29 4.76 3.71
N GLY A 54 -9.62 5.27 2.68
CA GLY A 54 -10.01 6.49 1.98
C GLY A 54 -11.36 6.41 1.27
N GLU A 55 -11.60 5.32 0.53
CA GLU A 55 -12.85 5.11 -0.21
C GLU A 55 -14.07 4.96 0.72
N VAL A 56 -13.91 4.30 1.87
CA VAL A 56 -15.00 4.17 2.86
C VAL A 56 -15.34 5.51 3.51
N THR A 57 -14.38 6.43 3.61
CA THR A 57 -14.59 7.75 4.23
C THR A 57 -15.22 8.74 3.24
N THR A 58 -14.89 8.65 1.95
CA THR A 58 -15.49 9.52 0.91
C THR A 58 -16.93 9.12 0.55
N MET A 59 -17.27 7.82 0.58
CA MET A 59 -18.65 7.35 0.34
C MET A 59 -19.65 7.76 1.43
N LYS A 60 -19.20 8.21 2.61
CA LYS A 60 -20.09 8.60 3.71
C LYS A 60 -20.47 10.08 3.70
N VAL A 61 -19.97 10.86 2.75
CA VAL A 61 -20.23 12.31 2.63
C VAL A 61 -20.94 12.62 1.30
N GLU A 62 -21.96 11.85 0.96
CA GLU A 62 -23.00 12.32 0.04
C GLU A 62 -24.22 12.68 0.88
N VAL A 63 -24.23 13.92 1.38
CA VAL A 63 -25.41 14.52 2.00
C VAL A 63 -26.23 15.12 0.85
N PRO A 64 -27.44 14.61 0.56
CA PRO A 64 -28.32 15.28 -0.38
C PRO A 64 -28.89 16.54 0.28
N GLU A 65 -28.76 17.68 -0.39
CA GLU A 65 -29.55 18.90 -0.14
C GLU A 65 -31.04 18.67 -0.45
#